data_AF-C6V5L6-F1
#
_entry.id   AF-C6V5L6-F1
#
_cell.length_a   1.000
_cell.length_b   1.000
_cell.length_c   1.000
_cell.angle_alpha   90.00
_cell.angle_beta   90.00
_cell.angle_gamma   90.00
#
_symmetry.space_group_name_H-M   'P 1'
#
loop_
_entity.id
_entity.type
_entity.pdbx_description
1 polymer ?
#
loop_
_entity_poly.entity_id
_entity_poly.type
_entity_poly.pdbx_seq_one_letter_code
_entity_poly.pdbx_strand_id
1 'polypeptide(L)'
;MRYGVVARNFYHSGDKWNSYNNRYSVNWHTDLIDLLSEYGVSARVKMSEVCTALGLPGKLGIDGAQVTAMYDAGRITEIRNYCEIDVLNTYLIYLTVLRHQGTVSEESYARNLHELMRYLERNERDNPSYLPFLRSLKGSEIVRF
;
A
#
# COMPACT_ATOMS: atom_id res chain seq x y z
N MET A 1 15.24 -15.20 -14.60
CA MET A 1 15.19 -15.93 -15.90
C MET A 1 15.95 -15.20 -17.01
N ARG A 2 15.55 -13.99 -17.45
CA ARG A 2 16.25 -13.22 -18.51
C ARG A 2 17.76 -12.96 -18.26
N TYR A 3 18.15 -12.77 -17.00
CA TYR A 3 19.53 -12.41 -16.61
C TYR A 3 20.28 -13.54 -15.87
N GLY A 4 19.79 -14.79 -15.96
CA GLY A 4 20.46 -15.93 -15.31
C GLY A 4 20.48 -15.94 -13.77
N VAL A 5 19.88 -14.96 -13.10
CA VAL A 5 19.79 -14.93 -11.62
C VAL A 5 18.97 -16.12 -11.12
N VAL A 6 19.59 -16.94 -10.28
CA VAL A 6 18.96 -18.08 -9.62
C VAL A 6 18.13 -17.58 -8.44
N ALA A 7 16.82 -17.76 -8.51
CA ALA A 7 15.87 -17.37 -7.47
C ALA A 7 15.30 -18.61 -6.75
N ARG A 8 16.14 -19.52 -6.26
CA ARG A 8 15.70 -20.81 -5.67
C ARG A 8 14.63 -20.63 -4.57
N ASN A 9 14.86 -19.70 -3.66
CA ASN A 9 13.95 -19.46 -2.53
C ASN A 9 12.60 -18.87 -2.95
N PHE A 10 12.55 -18.15 -4.08
CA PHE A 10 11.28 -17.68 -4.63
C PHE A 10 10.35 -18.85 -5.00
N TYR A 11 10.90 -19.97 -5.47
CA TYR A 11 10.12 -21.12 -5.90
C TYR A 11 9.93 -22.20 -4.83
N HIS A 12 10.93 -22.36 -3.96
CA HIS A 12 11.02 -23.53 -3.09
C HIS A 12 10.96 -23.24 -1.59
N SER A 13 10.92 -21.96 -1.18
CA SER A 13 10.73 -21.64 0.24
C SER A 13 9.25 -21.74 0.62
N GLY A 14 8.99 -22.25 1.83
CA GLY A 14 7.64 -22.40 2.37
C GLY A 14 7.10 -23.83 2.24
N ASP A 15 5.78 -23.96 2.36
CA ASP A 15 5.02 -25.20 2.24
C ASP A 15 3.92 -25.09 1.18
N LYS A 16 3.09 -26.14 1.05
CA LYS A 16 1.99 -26.19 0.07
C LYS A 16 1.02 -25.01 0.20
N TRP A 17 0.79 -24.52 1.41
CA TRP A 17 -0.19 -23.49 1.76
C TRP A 17 0.45 -22.12 2.02
N ASN A 18 1.72 -22.09 2.43
CA ASN A 18 2.45 -20.88 2.78
C ASN A 18 3.72 -20.79 1.96
N SER A 19 3.61 -20.22 0.76
CA SER A 19 4.75 -19.98 -0.12
C SER A 19 4.47 -18.77 -1.02
N TYR A 20 5.52 -18.21 -1.63
CA TYR A 20 5.40 -17.01 -2.44
C TYR A 20 4.48 -17.22 -3.66
N ASN A 21 4.48 -18.42 -4.22
CA ASN A 21 3.68 -18.76 -5.39
C ASN A 21 2.23 -19.13 -5.05
N ASN A 22 1.90 -19.36 -3.77
CA ASN A 22 0.52 -19.59 -3.39
C ASN A 22 -0.24 -18.27 -3.37
N ARG A 23 -0.92 -18.00 -4.48
CA ARG A 23 -1.76 -16.82 -4.70
C ARG A 23 -2.77 -16.54 -3.57
N TYR A 24 -3.25 -17.57 -2.88
CA TYR A 24 -4.26 -17.47 -1.83
C TYR A 24 -3.65 -17.28 -0.42
N SER A 25 -2.34 -17.16 -0.31
CA SER A 25 -1.66 -17.06 0.98
C SER A 25 -1.64 -15.62 1.49
N VAL A 26 -2.48 -15.33 2.48
CA VAL A 26 -2.59 -14.00 3.11
C VAL A 26 -1.44 -13.70 4.10
N ASN A 27 -0.75 -14.75 4.56
CA ASN A 27 0.31 -14.67 5.58
C ASN A 27 1.72 -14.67 4.98
N TRP A 28 1.85 -14.60 3.66
CA TRP A 28 3.12 -14.59 2.93
C TRP A 28 3.14 -13.45 1.91
N HIS A 29 2.82 -13.73 0.64
CA HIS A 29 2.72 -12.74 -0.41
C HIS A 29 1.26 -12.42 -0.66
N THR A 30 0.82 -11.28 -0.16
CA THR A 30 -0.57 -10.84 -0.26
C THR A 30 -0.70 -9.77 -1.32
N ASP A 31 -1.39 -10.11 -2.40
CA ASP A 31 -1.92 -9.11 -3.33
C ASP A 31 -3.28 -8.62 -2.79
N LEU A 32 -3.34 -7.34 -2.42
CA LEU A 32 -4.55 -6.75 -1.82
C LEU A 32 -5.72 -6.68 -2.80
N ILE A 33 -5.46 -6.47 -4.09
CA ILE A 33 -6.54 -6.39 -5.08
C ILE A 33 -7.11 -7.78 -5.32
N ASP A 34 -6.27 -8.81 -5.37
CA ASP A 34 -6.78 -10.17 -5.44
C ASP A 34 -7.54 -10.57 -4.19
N LEU A 35 -7.04 -10.24 -2.99
CA LEU A 35 -7.76 -10.50 -1.75
C LEU A 35 -9.14 -9.81 -1.74
N LEU A 36 -9.19 -8.52 -2.10
CA LEU A 36 -10.43 -7.73 -2.09
C LEU A 36 -11.39 -8.10 -3.23
N SER A 37 -10.88 -8.70 -4.32
CA SER A 37 -11.70 -9.17 -5.44
C SER A 37 -12.09 -10.65 -5.36
N GLU A 38 -11.89 -11.28 -4.19
CA GLU A 38 -12.08 -12.72 -4.00
C GLU A 38 -11.36 -13.54 -5.10
N TYR A 39 -10.12 -13.15 -5.38
CA TYR A 39 -9.24 -13.76 -6.37
C TYR A 39 -9.80 -13.74 -7.80
N GLY A 40 -10.68 -12.78 -8.11
CA GLY A 40 -11.26 -12.56 -9.43
C GLY A 40 -12.73 -13.00 -9.56
N VAL A 41 -13.38 -13.39 -8.46
CA VAL A 41 -14.84 -13.60 -8.43
C VAL A 41 -15.58 -12.28 -8.63
N SER A 42 -15.05 -11.18 -8.10
CA SER A 42 -15.57 -9.83 -8.33
C SER A 42 -14.63 -8.99 -9.19
N ALA A 43 -15.14 -7.84 -9.66
CA ALA A 43 -14.36 -6.93 -10.49
C ALA A 43 -13.16 -6.38 -9.71
N ARG A 44 -11.98 -6.36 -10.35
CA ARG A 44 -10.81 -5.68 -9.79
C ARG A 44 -11.02 -4.18 -9.83
N VAL A 45 -10.81 -3.54 -8.69
CA VAL A 45 -10.91 -2.09 -8.51
C VAL A 45 -9.53 -1.45 -8.47
N LYS A 46 -9.46 -0.18 -8.85
CA LYS A 46 -8.25 0.63 -8.74
C LYS A 46 -8.00 0.98 -7.27
N MET A 47 -6.72 1.17 -6.91
CA MET A 47 -6.36 1.61 -5.56
C MET A 47 -7.11 2.87 -5.11
N SER A 48 -7.34 3.84 -6.01
CA SER A 48 -8.10 5.05 -5.71
C SER A 48 -9.54 4.78 -5.30
N GLU A 49 -10.18 3.76 -5.90
CA GLU A 49 -11.55 3.36 -5.58
C GLU A 49 -11.59 2.67 -4.21
N VAL A 50 -10.62 1.79 -3.92
CA VAL A 50 -10.46 1.17 -2.60
C VAL A 50 -10.23 2.23 -1.52
N CYS A 51 -9.32 3.17 -1.75
CA CYS A 51 -9.07 4.26 -0.82
C CYS A 51 -10.33 5.07 -0.56
N THR A 52 -11.08 5.43 -1.60
CA THR A 52 -12.34 6.17 -1.46
C THR A 52 -13.36 5.39 -0.63
N ALA A 53 -13.54 4.10 -0.93
CA ALA A 53 -14.49 3.24 -0.20
C ALA A 53 -14.12 3.07 1.28
N LEU A 54 -12.83 3.07 1.61
CA LEU A 54 -12.32 2.97 2.98
C LEU A 54 -12.11 4.34 3.66
N GLY A 55 -12.43 5.45 2.99
CA GLY A 55 -12.20 6.81 3.50
C GLY A 55 -10.72 7.20 3.64
N LEU A 56 -9.80 6.52 2.95
CA LEU A 56 -8.36 6.80 2.95
C LEU A 56 -7.98 7.97 2.03
N PRO A 57 -6.80 8.61 2.22
CA PRO A 57 -6.38 9.75 1.41
C PRO A 57 -6.34 9.49 -0.11
N GLY A 58 -5.89 8.30 -0.52
CA GLY A 58 -5.71 7.98 -1.94
C GLY A 58 -4.56 8.75 -2.59
N LYS A 59 -4.60 8.84 -3.93
CA LYS A 59 -3.53 9.46 -4.73
C LYS A 59 -3.62 10.99 -4.67
N LEU A 60 -2.46 11.64 -4.59
CA LEU A 60 -2.33 13.11 -4.59
C LEU A 60 -2.09 13.69 -6.00
N GLY A 61 -2.88 13.25 -6.99
CA GLY A 61 -2.97 13.90 -8.31
C GLY A 61 -2.05 13.39 -9.42
N ILE A 62 -1.03 12.58 -9.13
CA ILE A 62 -0.20 11.92 -10.16
C ILE A 62 -0.78 10.54 -10.50
N ASP A 63 -0.91 10.26 -11.79
CA ASP A 63 -1.30 8.93 -12.30
C ASP A 63 -0.10 8.17 -12.87
N GLY A 64 -0.12 6.84 -12.76
CA GLY A 64 0.94 5.98 -13.26
C GLY A 64 1.19 6.11 -14.76
N ALA A 65 0.17 6.47 -15.54
CA ALA A 65 0.31 6.73 -16.98
C ALA A 65 1.23 7.92 -17.30
N GLN A 66 1.47 8.82 -16.34
CA GLN A 66 2.30 10.01 -16.53
C GLN A 66 3.79 9.74 -16.24
N VAL A 67 4.14 8.60 -15.64
CA VAL A 67 5.49 8.31 -15.14
C VAL A 67 6.53 8.36 -16.26
N THR A 68 6.25 7.81 -17.44
CA THR A 68 7.19 7.83 -18.58
C THR A 68 7.49 9.26 -19.02
N ALA A 69 6.46 10.08 -19.26
CA ALA A 69 6.64 11.47 -19.68
C ALA A 69 7.35 12.31 -18.60
N MET A 70 7.07 12.04 -17.32
CA MET A 70 7.78 12.68 -16.21
C MET A 70 9.26 12.29 -16.17
N TYR A 71 9.58 11.02 -16.42
CA TYR A 71 10.95 10.53 -16.46
C TYR A 71 11.73 11.20 -17.60
N ASP A 72 11.15 11.23 -18.80
CA ASP A 72 11.75 11.88 -19.97
C ASP A 72 11.96 13.38 -19.75
N ALA A 73 11.10 14.02 -18.94
CA ALA A 73 11.23 15.40 -18.52
C ALA A 73 12.18 15.62 -17.32
N GLY A 74 12.87 14.58 -16.83
CA GLY A 74 13.81 14.67 -15.69
C GLY A 74 13.15 14.86 -14.32
N ARG A 75 11.82 14.67 -14.20
CA ARG A 75 11.03 14.90 -12.98
C ARG A 75 11.11 13.74 -11.99
N ILE A 76 12.32 13.25 -11.71
CA ILE A 76 12.56 12.04 -10.91
C ILE A 76 12.08 12.18 -9.45
N THR A 77 12.28 13.34 -8.84
CA THR A 77 11.84 13.60 -7.46
C THR A 77 10.33 13.47 -7.32
N GLU A 78 9.56 13.92 -8.31
CA GLU A 78 8.10 13.84 -8.28
C GLU A 78 7.61 12.39 -8.44
N ILE A 79 8.29 11.59 -9.28
CA ILE A 79 8.02 10.15 -9.41
C ILE A 79 8.28 9.45 -8.08
N ARG A 80 9.41 9.75 -7.41
CA ARG A 80 9.71 9.19 -6.08
C ARG A 80 8.62 9.56 -5.08
N ASN A 81 8.26 10.83 -5.02
CA ASN A 81 7.25 11.31 -4.08
C ASN A 81 5.92 10.60 -4.31
N TYR A 82 5.52 10.40 -5.57
CA TYR A 82 4.34 9.63 -5.96
C TYR A 82 4.42 8.16 -5.50
N CYS A 83 5.53 7.48 -5.76
CA CYS A 83 5.73 6.08 -5.36
C CYS A 83 5.61 5.89 -3.85
N GLU A 84 6.14 6.82 -3.05
CA GLU A 84 6.01 6.75 -1.59
C GLU A 84 4.55 6.89 -1.15
N ILE A 85 3.76 7.79 -1.74
CA ILE A 85 2.33 7.93 -1.43
C ILE A 85 1.56 6.65 -1.80
N ASP A 86 1.91 5.97 -2.88
CA ASP A 86 1.30 4.68 -3.25
C ASP A 86 1.63 3.58 -2.21
N VAL A 87 2.85 3.55 -1.69
CA VAL A 87 3.25 2.63 -0.60
C VAL A 87 2.46 2.92 0.68
N LEU A 88 2.30 4.20 1.04
CA LEU A 88 1.52 4.60 2.21
C LEU A 88 0.05 4.16 2.11
N ASN A 89 -0.58 4.40 0.96
CA ASN A 89 -1.96 3.93 0.73
C ASN A 89 -2.07 2.40 0.78
N THR A 90 -1.13 1.69 0.15
CA THR A 90 -1.07 0.22 0.19
C THR A 90 -0.97 -0.29 1.62
N TYR A 91 -0.11 0.32 2.44
CA TYR A 91 0.03 -0.03 3.86
C TYR A 91 -1.27 0.22 4.65
N LEU A 92 -1.93 1.37 4.46
CA LEU A 92 -3.19 1.69 5.14
C LEU A 92 -4.33 0.74 4.77
N ILE A 93 -4.43 0.36 3.48
CA ILE A 93 -5.39 -0.65 3.02
C ILE A 93 -5.10 -1.98 3.71
N TYR A 94 -3.83 -2.42 3.70
CA TYR A 94 -3.44 -3.68 4.33
C TYR A 94 -3.74 -3.69 5.83
N LEU A 95 -3.41 -2.62 6.55
CA LEU A 95 -3.68 -2.51 7.99
C LEU A 95 -5.18 -2.54 8.29
N THR A 96 -6.01 -1.95 7.42
CA THR A 96 -7.48 -2.00 7.52
C THR A 96 -8.01 -3.41 7.29
N VAL A 97 -7.46 -4.14 6.32
CA VAL A 97 -7.78 -5.56 6.08
C VAL A 97 -7.43 -6.42 7.29
N LEU A 98 -6.23 -6.27 7.85
CA LEU A 98 -5.81 -7.02 9.03
C LEU A 98 -6.71 -6.76 10.24
N ARG A 99 -7.15 -5.51 10.43
CA ARG A 99 -8.12 -5.15 11.47
C ARG A 99 -9.46 -5.82 11.21
N HIS A 100 -9.96 -5.76 9.98
CA HIS A 100 -11.23 -6.39 9.60
C HIS A 100 -11.22 -7.91 9.80
N GLN A 101 -10.08 -8.56 9.55
CA GLN A 101 -9.87 -9.99 9.79
C GLN A 101 -9.66 -10.35 11.26
N GLY A 102 -9.53 -9.38 12.17
CA GLY A 102 -9.21 -9.60 13.57
C GLY A 102 -7.77 -10.10 13.81
N THR A 103 -6.87 -9.96 12.81
CA THR A 103 -5.46 -10.37 12.93
C THR A 103 -4.65 -9.37 13.77
N VAL A 104 -5.08 -8.11 13.81
CA VAL A 104 -4.51 -7.09 14.71
C VAL A 104 -5.57 -6.59 15.69
N SER A 105 -5.17 -6.34 16.93
CA SER A 105 -6.04 -5.73 17.93
C SER A 105 -6.27 -4.24 17.62
N GLU A 106 -7.33 -3.67 18.17
CA GLU A 106 -7.63 -2.24 18.06
C GLU A 106 -6.48 -1.37 18.59
N GLU A 107 -5.84 -1.76 19.70
CA GLU A 107 -4.69 -1.04 20.25
C GLU A 107 -3.49 -1.12 19.32
N SER A 108 -3.28 -2.26 18.67
CA SER A 108 -2.18 -2.43 17.71
C SER A 108 -2.44 -1.65 16.43
N TYR A 109 -3.69 -1.62 15.95
CA TYR A 109 -4.11 -0.79 14.82
C TYR A 109 -3.86 0.69 15.09
N ALA A 110 -4.36 1.22 16.21
CA ALA A 110 -4.18 2.61 16.61
C ALA A 110 -2.69 2.98 16.79
N ARG A 111 -1.90 2.10 17.42
CA ARG A 111 -0.45 2.30 17.58
C ARG A 111 0.27 2.42 16.22
N ASN A 112 -0.01 1.52 15.28
CA ASN A 112 0.59 1.55 13.95
C ASN A 112 0.23 2.84 13.19
N LEU A 113 -1.04 3.30 13.28
CA LEU A 113 -1.45 4.56 12.67
C LEU A 113 -0.75 5.76 13.30
N HIS A 114 -0.62 5.81 14.63
CA HIS A 114 0.13 6.87 15.31
C HIS A 114 1.62 6.88 14.95
N GLU A 115 2.24 5.71 14.84
CA GLU A 115 3.63 5.59 14.42
C GLU A 115 3.84 6.07 12.99
N LEU A 116 2.94 5.69 12.08
CA LEU A 116 2.96 6.19 10.70
C LEU A 116 2.82 7.71 10.66
N MET A 117 1.82 8.27 11.35
CA MET A 117 1.60 9.72 11.37
C MET A 117 2.82 10.46 11.91
N ARG A 118 3.44 9.95 12.99
CA ARG A 118 4.68 10.51 13.56
C ARG A 118 5.85 10.40 12.58
N TYR A 119 5.95 9.30 11.84
CA TYR A 119 6.97 9.14 10.79
C TYR A 119 6.80 10.22 9.71
N LEU A 120 5.57 10.43 9.21
CA LEU A 120 5.30 11.44 8.19
C LEU A 120 5.58 12.87 8.70
N GLU A 121 5.22 13.18 9.94
CA GLU A 121 5.51 14.49 10.56
C GLU A 121 7.02 14.75 10.68
N ARG A 122 7.80 13.74 11.08
CA ARG A 122 9.24 13.88 11.24
C ARG A 122 9.99 14.05 9.93
N ASN A 123 9.48 13.44 8.85
CA ASN A 123 10.12 13.40 7.54
C ASN A 123 9.41 14.30 6.51
N GLU A 124 8.59 15.28 6.95
CA GLU A 124 7.82 16.16 6.05
C GLU A 124 8.69 16.91 5.03
N ARG A 125 9.96 17.15 5.36
CA ARG A 125 10.92 17.88 4.52
C ARG A 125 11.48 17.01 3.39
N ASP A 126 11.42 15.68 3.54
CA ASP A 126 11.99 14.74 2.56
C ASP A 126 11.04 14.57 1.37
N ASN A 127 9.73 14.62 1.64
CA ASN A 127 8.68 14.49 0.64
C ASN A 127 7.55 15.49 0.92
N PRO A 128 7.39 16.56 0.11
CA PRO A 128 6.37 17.58 0.33
C PRO A 128 4.93 17.04 0.23
N SER A 129 4.73 15.85 -0.34
CA SER A 129 3.44 15.18 -0.41
C SER A 129 2.99 14.60 0.94
N TYR A 130 3.87 14.46 1.93
CA TYR A 130 3.51 13.94 3.25
C TYR A 130 2.55 14.85 4.01
N LEU A 131 2.74 16.16 3.96
CA LEU A 131 1.88 17.10 4.66
C LEU A 131 0.41 17.10 4.16
N PRO A 132 0.12 17.19 2.85
CA PRO A 132 -1.25 17.04 2.36
C PRO A 132 -1.81 15.63 2.63
N PHE A 133 -1.00 14.58 2.52
CA PHE A 133 -1.43 13.21 2.85
C PHE A 133 -1.85 13.10 4.33
N LEU A 134 -1.02 13.58 5.25
CA LEU A 134 -1.27 13.56 6.69
C LEU A 134 -2.52 14.37 7.06
N ARG A 135 -2.73 15.53 6.42
CA ARG A 135 -3.96 16.33 6.63
C ARG A 135 -5.20 15.55 6.21
N SER A 136 -5.17 14.90 5.06
CA SER A 136 -6.27 14.05 4.61
C SER A 136 -6.47 12.85 5.54
N LEU A 137 -5.39 12.22 6.02
CA LEU A 137 -5.45 11.07 6.91
C LEU A 137 -6.07 11.45 8.26
N LYS A 138 -5.66 12.57 8.86
CA LYS A 138 -6.24 13.07 10.13
C LYS A 138 -7.73 13.39 10.03
N GLY A 139 -8.22 13.73 8.83
CA GLY A 139 -9.64 13.95 8.57
C GLY A 139 -10.44 12.68 8.31
N SER A 140 -9.77 11.53 8.15
CA SER A 140 -10.42 10.25 7.84
C SER A 140 -11.07 9.63 9.08
N GLU A 141 -12.17 8.91 8.86
CA GLU A 141 -12.88 8.19 9.91
C GLU A 141 -12.08 7.04 10.50
N ILE A 142 -11.07 6.53 9.78
CA ILE A 142 -10.23 5.42 10.24
C ILE A 142 -9.33 5.80 11.43
N VAL A 143 -9.12 7.10 11.66
CA VAL A 143 -8.25 7.65 12.72
C VAL A 143 -9.06 8.08 13.94
N ARG A 144 -10.37 7.78 13.97
CA ARG A 144 -11.23 8.03 15.14
C ARG A 144 -11.06 6.87 16.12
N PHE A 145 -10.25 7.08 17.15
CA PHE A 145 -10.08 6.17 18.30
C PHE A 145 -10.64 6.83 19.56
#